data_AF-A0A674IMR1-F1
#
_entry.id   AF-A0A674IMR1-F1
#
_cell.length_a   1.000
_cell.length_b   1.000
_cell.length_c   1.000
_cell.angle_alpha   90.00
_cell.angle_beta   90.00
_cell.angle_gamma   90.00
#
_symmetry.space_group_name_H-M   'P 1'
#
loop_
_entity.id
_entity.type
_entity.pdbx_description
1 polymer ?
#
loop_
_entity_poly.entity_id
_entity_poly.type
_entity_poly.pdbx_seq_one_letter_code
_entity_poly.pdbx_strand_id
1 'polypeptide(L)'
;MIDIINKVQEVLKDPDNTLIVLSGGGTSGRLAFLIAVSFNKLLKGLGQLPRYTYIIAGGDRSLVMSQEGLEDCALLGIEELSKVCEGKKKVVFIGISCGFSAPFVAGQLDFCMNNLDIFLPVLVGFNPVSMARNDKIEGWHSTFRQVAERMQKLQESHKAFILNPAVGPEGISGSSRMKGGSATKILLETLLLAAHKTVSKDTDISEKCLLEILRTYERAHKVTYAQSKKIAALVKQAGTSLQKKACVYMVGWHTLGIIAIMDGAECIPTFGADYNDVRGFLIGDYSEMFNKEADLIAQGPQFAFSQEDFVKMILPSLTELDTVLFLFTLDDDLAEVEKLVVQVKEKTSNVQALSHATVGQYLPASLKKLFPSIMSIMWPILFLEYEGNFIQKFQRELSTKWILNTVSTGAHVLKGKILHNYMVDLRISNSKLFWRAVSILQRFTGHSQARCLEGLLQTIYDPEVLSDDIRNAELSKHIAIATEKNKVVPTALLCLLRNCSVQEAQLRLDTSPSIRAAIESSLNAPGRKRGADKSDSTGRSM
;
A
#
# COMPACT_ATOMS: atom_id res chain seq x y z
N MET A 1 -9.77 -18.99 -10.21
CA MET A 1 -10.60 -17.76 -10.05
C MET A 1 -12.08 -18.10 -10.15
N ILE A 2 -12.53 -18.79 -11.20
CA ILE A 2 -13.94 -19.21 -11.37
C ILE A 2 -14.47 -19.97 -10.14
N ASP A 3 -13.73 -20.94 -9.60
CA ASP A 3 -14.15 -21.69 -8.40
C ASP A 3 -14.42 -20.78 -7.19
N ILE A 4 -13.60 -19.75 -7.01
CA ILE A 4 -13.77 -18.77 -5.92
C ILE A 4 -15.05 -17.97 -6.17
N ILE A 5 -15.29 -17.55 -7.42
CA ILE A 5 -16.47 -16.77 -7.78
C ILE A 5 -17.74 -17.59 -7.49
N ASN A 6 -17.78 -18.86 -7.89
CA ASN A 6 -18.91 -19.75 -7.62
C ASN A 6 -19.17 -19.87 -6.11
N LYS A 7 -18.11 -19.98 -5.30
CA LYS A 7 -18.25 -20.02 -3.85
C LYS A 7 -18.70 -18.71 -3.23
N VAL A 8 -18.21 -17.57 -3.73
CA VAL A 8 -18.70 -16.24 -3.31
C VAL A 8 -20.17 -16.07 -3.69
N GLN A 9 -20.57 -16.54 -4.87
CA GLN A 9 -21.97 -16.53 -5.33
C GLN A 9 -22.87 -17.34 -4.39
N GLU A 10 -22.46 -18.54 -3.96
CA GLU A 10 -23.21 -19.35 -2.98
C GLU A 10 -23.48 -18.55 -1.68
N VAL A 11 -22.49 -17.77 -1.23
CA VAL A 11 -22.61 -16.94 -0.02
C VAL A 11 -23.47 -15.69 -0.28
N LEU A 12 -23.42 -15.11 -1.48
CA LEU A 12 -24.25 -13.97 -1.85
C LEU A 12 -25.73 -14.35 -2.10
N LYS A 13 -26.03 -15.61 -2.48
CA LYS A 13 -27.42 -16.08 -2.65
C LYS A 13 -28.18 -16.24 -1.32
N ASP A 14 -27.48 -16.45 -0.21
CA ASP A 14 -28.06 -16.55 1.14
C ASP A 14 -27.84 -15.23 1.91
N PRO A 15 -28.86 -14.36 2.04
CA PRO A 15 -28.71 -13.06 2.71
C PRO A 15 -28.51 -13.16 4.23
N ASP A 16 -29.01 -14.22 4.86
CA ASP A 16 -29.12 -14.26 6.30
C ASP A 16 -27.92 -14.98 6.92
N ASN A 17 -27.15 -14.25 7.74
CA ASN A 17 -25.98 -14.75 8.47
C ASN A 17 -24.75 -15.07 7.60
N THR A 18 -24.63 -14.44 6.43
CA THR A 18 -23.43 -14.50 5.59
C THR A 18 -22.58 -13.23 5.69
N LEU A 19 -21.27 -13.35 5.43
CA LEU A 19 -20.34 -12.21 5.47
C LEU A 19 -19.15 -12.44 4.53
N ILE A 20 -18.70 -11.38 3.86
CA ILE A 20 -17.44 -11.38 3.11
C ILE A 20 -16.46 -10.45 3.85
N VAL A 21 -15.38 -11.03 4.34
CA VAL A 21 -14.34 -10.32 5.11
C VAL A 21 -13.09 -10.21 4.26
N LEU A 22 -12.61 -8.99 4.04
CA LEU A 22 -11.31 -8.74 3.43
C LEU A 22 -10.31 -8.30 4.50
N SER A 23 -9.08 -8.83 4.48
CA SER A 23 -8.10 -8.48 5.51
C SER A 23 -6.68 -8.32 4.99
N GLY A 24 -5.90 -7.44 5.62
CA GLY A 24 -4.48 -7.28 5.34
C GLY A 24 -3.81 -6.22 6.21
N GLY A 25 -2.47 -6.14 6.13
CA GLY A 25 -1.67 -5.07 6.73
C GLY A 25 -1.33 -3.95 5.73
N GLY A 26 -1.11 -2.73 6.22
CA GLY A 26 -0.71 -1.57 5.41
C GLY A 26 -1.62 -1.36 4.19
N THR A 27 -1.03 -1.13 3.01
CA THR A 27 -1.79 -0.99 1.75
C THR A 27 -2.77 -2.14 1.49
N SER A 28 -2.44 -3.38 1.85
CA SER A 28 -3.34 -4.52 1.64
C SER A 28 -4.63 -4.38 2.46
N GLY A 29 -4.50 -3.95 3.72
CA GLY A 29 -5.65 -3.65 4.59
C GLY A 29 -6.44 -2.42 4.13
N ARG A 30 -5.76 -1.37 3.65
CA ARG A 30 -6.44 -0.19 3.09
C ARG A 30 -7.20 -0.50 1.79
N LEU A 31 -6.70 -1.43 0.97
CA LEU A 31 -7.43 -1.94 -0.19
C LEU A 31 -8.62 -2.81 0.23
N ALA A 32 -8.49 -3.64 1.28
CA ALA A 32 -9.62 -4.37 1.86
C ALA A 32 -10.74 -3.41 2.27
N PHE A 33 -10.39 -2.30 2.95
CA PHE A 33 -11.31 -1.21 3.27
C PHE A 33 -11.98 -0.60 2.03
N LEU A 34 -11.19 -0.15 1.05
CA LEU A 34 -11.74 0.48 -0.18
C LEU A 34 -12.70 -0.45 -0.94
N ILE A 35 -12.35 -1.74 -1.04
CA ILE A 35 -13.16 -2.75 -1.71
C ILE A 35 -14.45 -2.99 -0.91
N ALA A 36 -14.37 -3.16 0.41
CA ALA A 36 -15.56 -3.33 1.25
C ALA A 36 -16.53 -2.13 1.13
N VAL A 37 -16.01 -0.91 1.22
CA VAL A 37 -16.79 0.32 1.00
C VAL A 37 -17.46 0.33 -0.37
N SER A 38 -16.72 -0.04 -1.41
CA SER A 38 -17.24 0.02 -2.78
C SER A 38 -18.32 -1.01 -3.06
N PHE A 39 -18.15 -2.26 -2.59
CA PHE A 39 -19.14 -3.30 -2.81
C PHE A 39 -20.36 -3.17 -1.88
N ASN A 40 -20.21 -2.59 -0.68
CA ASN A 40 -21.38 -2.21 0.13
C ASN A 40 -22.18 -1.07 -0.52
N LYS A 41 -21.52 -0.09 -1.15
CA LYS A 41 -22.22 0.93 -1.96
C LYS A 41 -22.93 0.31 -3.17
N LEU A 42 -22.34 -0.71 -3.79
CA LEU A 42 -22.99 -1.49 -4.86
C LEU A 42 -24.27 -2.16 -4.35
N LEU A 43 -24.19 -2.89 -3.24
CA LEU A 43 -25.34 -3.55 -2.61
C LEU A 43 -26.44 -2.54 -2.25
N LYS A 44 -26.07 -1.40 -1.63
CA LYS A 44 -27.02 -0.33 -1.28
C LYS A 44 -27.73 0.22 -2.52
N GLY A 45 -27.01 0.42 -3.62
CA GLY A 45 -27.58 0.87 -4.90
C GLY A 45 -28.55 -0.14 -5.53
N LEU A 46 -28.48 -1.41 -5.13
CA LEU A 46 -29.43 -2.47 -5.49
C LEU A 46 -30.54 -2.68 -4.45
N GLY A 47 -30.60 -1.86 -3.39
CA GLY A 47 -31.54 -2.03 -2.28
C GLY A 47 -31.22 -3.22 -1.37
N GLN A 48 -29.98 -3.72 -1.40
CA GLN A 48 -29.52 -4.86 -0.61
C GLN A 48 -28.74 -4.40 0.63
N LEU A 49 -28.80 -5.17 1.71
CA LEU A 49 -28.05 -4.90 2.95
C LEU A 49 -26.53 -5.05 2.72
N PRO A 50 -25.69 -4.26 3.41
CA PRO A 50 -24.24 -4.42 3.40
C PRO A 50 -23.80 -5.83 3.82
N ARG A 51 -22.84 -6.41 3.11
CA ARG A 51 -22.30 -7.76 3.37
C ARG A 51 -20.79 -7.87 3.35
N TYR A 52 -20.11 -6.75 3.09
CA TYR A 52 -18.67 -6.67 3.09
C TYR A 52 -18.20 -6.01 4.36
N THR A 53 -17.11 -6.50 4.92
CA THR A 53 -16.36 -5.82 5.96
C THR A 53 -14.87 -6.00 5.73
N TYR A 54 -14.09 -5.17 6.42
CA TYR A 54 -12.65 -5.19 6.34
C TYR A 54 -12.03 -5.36 7.72
N ILE A 55 -10.84 -5.96 7.75
CA ILE A 55 -9.99 -6.03 8.92
C ILE A 55 -8.59 -5.58 8.51
N ILE A 56 -8.14 -4.46 9.05
CA ILE A 56 -6.79 -3.96 8.85
C ILE A 56 -5.97 -4.13 10.15
N ALA A 57 -4.74 -4.63 10.03
CA ALA A 57 -3.83 -4.69 11.17
C ALA A 57 -3.64 -3.29 11.76
N GLY A 58 -3.98 -3.11 13.04
CA GLY A 58 -3.99 -1.82 13.74
C GLY A 58 -5.26 -0.99 13.63
N GLY A 59 -6.36 -1.58 13.15
CA GLY A 59 -7.68 -0.95 13.12
C GLY A 59 -7.74 0.31 12.27
N ASP A 60 -8.79 1.09 12.43
CA ASP A 60 -9.09 2.23 11.53
C ASP A 60 -8.01 3.30 11.54
N ARG A 61 -7.28 3.46 12.66
CA ARG A 61 -6.09 4.32 12.75
C ARG A 61 -5.04 4.01 11.68
N SER A 62 -4.96 2.75 11.25
CA SER A 62 -4.02 2.31 10.21
C SER A 62 -4.45 2.70 8.79
N LEU A 63 -5.69 3.16 8.62
CA LEU A 63 -6.17 3.68 7.33
C LEU A 63 -5.48 5.00 6.99
N VAL A 64 -5.32 5.89 7.99
CA VAL A 64 -4.74 7.22 7.81
C VAL A 64 -3.25 7.30 8.14
N MET A 65 -2.76 6.46 9.05
CA MET A 65 -1.36 6.42 9.48
C MET A 65 -0.78 5.01 9.31
N SER A 66 0.53 4.90 9.12
CA SER A 66 1.16 3.59 9.03
C SER A 66 1.46 3.00 10.41
N GLN A 67 0.97 1.77 10.67
CA GLN A 67 1.22 0.99 11.88
C GLN A 67 1.71 -0.41 11.52
N GLU A 68 2.85 -0.47 10.82
CA GLU A 68 3.37 -1.73 10.26
C GLU A 68 3.63 -2.83 11.29
N GLY A 69 4.00 -2.48 12.54
CA GLY A 69 4.35 -3.47 13.56
C GLY A 69 3.20 -4.37 13.99
N LEU A 70 1.95 -3.91 13.83
CA LEU A 70 0.77 -4.70 14.17
C LEU A 70 0.52 -5.83 13.14
N GLU A 71 1.21 -5.82 11.99
CA GLU A 71 1.17 -6.93 11.02
C GLU A 71 1.87 -8.19 11.55
N ASP A 72 2.75 -8.06 12.55
CA ASP A 72 3.56 -9.15 13.08
C ASP A 72 2.84 -10.02 14.14
N CYS A 73 1.61 -9.68 14.53
CA CYS A 73 0.84 -10.45 15.52
C CYS A 73 -0.22 -11.34 14.87
N ALA A 74 0.02 -12.66 14.82
CA ALA A 74 -0.95 -13.64 14.32
C ALA A 74 -2.21 -13.73 15.20
N LEU A 75 -2.04 -13.68 16.53
CA LEU A 75 -3.14 -13.77 17.50
C LEU A 75 -4.13 -12.61 17.36
N LEU A 76 -3.63 -11.38 17.18
CA LEU A 76 -4.48 -10.20 16.97
C LEU A 76 -5.35 -10.35 15.72
N GLY A 77 -4.80 -10.93 14.65
CA GLY A 77 -5.57 -11.22 13.43
C GLY A 77 -6.74 -12.17 13.69
N ILE A 78 -6.51 -13.22 14.50
CA ILE A 78 -7.51 -14.21 14.88
C ILE A 78 -8.60 -13.57 15.74
N GLU A 79 -8.22 -12.78 16.74
CA GLU A 79 -9.15 -12.10 17.65
C GLU A 79 -10.12 -11.19 16.88
N GLU A 80 -9.59 -10.32 16.01
CA GLU A 80 -10.41 -9.41 15.20
C GLU A 80 -11.32 -10.17 14.24
N LEU A 81 -10.82 -11.25 13.61
CA LEU A 81 -11.64 -12.06 12.71
C LEU A 81 -12.78 -12.77 13.45
N SER A 82 -12.47 -13.37 14.60
CA SER A 82 -13.47 -14.04 15.44
C SER A 82 -14.57 -13.07 15.87
N LYS A 83 -14.18 -11.86 16.29
CA LYS A 83 -15.12 -10.81 16.72
C LYS A 83 -16.04 -10.35 15.58
N VAL A 84 -15.48 -10.09 14.40
CA VAL A 84 -16.25 -9.62 13.24
C VAL A 84 -17.20 -10.69 12.70
N CYS A 85 -16.87 -11.96 12.88
CA CYS A 85 -17.65 -13.09 12.38
C CYS A 85 -18.60 -13.71 13.42
N GLU A 86 -18.72 -13.12 14.61
CA GLU A 86 -19.59 -13.63 15.66
C GLU A 86 -21.05 -13.75 15.16
N GLY A 87 -21.65 -14.92 15.39
CA GLY A 87 -23.02 -15.24 14.95
C GLY A 87 -23.20 -15.49 13.44
N LYS A 88 -22.14 -15.43 12.63
CA LYS A 88 -22.22 -15.74 11.19
C LYS A 88 -22.16 -17.25 10.95
N LYS A 89 -22.94 -17.74 9.98
CA LYS A 89 -23.01 -19.15 9.62
C LYS A 89 -22.09 -19.51 8.46
N LYS A 90 -21.87 -18.57 7.54
CA LYS A 90 -20.94 -18.73 6.41
C LYS A 90 -20.16 -17.45 6.18
N VAL A 91 -18.85 -17.57 6.08
CA VAL A 91 -17.94 -16.43 5.90
C VAL A 91 -16.97 -16.74 4.77
N VAL A 92 -16.91 -15.88 3.76
CA VAL A 92 -15.76 -15.86 2.84
C VAL A 92 -14.70 -14.94 3.43
N PHE A 93 -13.58 -15.51 3.82
CA PHE A 93 -12.44 -14.75 4.32
C PHE A 93 -11.40 -14.59 3.21
N ILE A 94 -11.06 -13.37 2.86
CA ILE A 94 -10.06 -13.01 1.85
C ILE A 94 -8.87 -12.34 2.55
N GLY A 95 -7.84 -13.13 2.84
CA GLY A 95 -6.58 -12.67 3.42
C GLY A 95 -5.60 -12.18 2.34
N ILE A 96 -5.15 -10.93 2.43
CA ILE A 96 -4.31 -10.27 1.43
C ILE A 96 -2.91 -10.07 1.99
N SER A 97 -1.93 -10.77 1.42
CA SER A 97 -0.51 -10.59 1.73
C SER A 97 0.31 -10.68 0.44
N CYS A 98 0.68 -9.53 -0.15
CA CYS A 98 1.41 -9.48 -1.42
C CYS A 98 2.63 -10.40 -1.46
N GLY A 99 3.40 -10.42 -0.37
CA GLY A 99 4.64 -11.19 -0.26
C GLY A 99 4.52 -12.54 0.45
N PHE A 100 3.33 -12.95 0.89
CA PHE A 100 3.14 -14.12 1.76
C PHE A 100 4.02 -14.07 3.02
N SER A 101 3.89 -12.96 3.75
CA SER A 101 4.83 -12.63 4.83
C SER A 101 4.21 -12.06 6.09
N ALA A 102 2.92 -11.73 6.11
CA ALA A 102 2.28 -11.02 7.23
C ALA A 102 1.69 -12.00 8.25
N PRO A 103 2.25 -12.13 9.48
CA PRO A 103 1.71 -13.00 10.52
C PRO A 103 0.23 -12.80 10.82
N PHE A 104 -0.23 -11.56 10.85
CA PHE A 104 -1.63 -11.19 11.05
C PHE A 104 -2.58 -11.98 10.13
N VAL A 105 -2.24 -12.06 8.84
CA VAL A 105 -3.03 -12.80 7.84
C VAL A 105 -2.83 -14.31 7.97
N ALA A 106 -1.62 -14.76 8.31
CA ALA A 106 -1.35 -16.19 8.53
C ALA A 106 -2.20 -16.77 9.66
N GLY A 107 -2.32 -16.06 10.79
CA GLY A 107 -3.16 -16.47 11.92
C GLY A 107 -4.63 -16.59 11.52
N GLN A 108 -5.15 -15.61 10.80
CA GLN A 108 -6.53 -15.61 10.30
C GLN A 108 -6.81 -16.80 9.36
N LEU A 109 -5.91 -17.07 8.42
CA LEU A 109 -6.06 -18.21 7.51
C LEU A 109 -6.03 -19.55 8.25
N ASP A 110 -5.13 -19.68 9.23
CA ASP A 110 -5.05 -20.89 10.03
C ASP A 110 -6.32 -21.11 10.88
N PHE A 111 -6.84 -20.03 11.48
CA PHE A 111 -8.11 -20.04 12.20
C PHE A 111 -9.29 -20.45 11.29
N CYS A 112 -9.38 -19.90 10.07
CA CYS A 112 -10.39 -20.33 9.10
C CYS A 112 -10.28 -21.81 8.75
N MET A 113 -9.07 -22.32 8.53
CA MET A 113 -8.85 -23.73 8.19
C MET A 113 -9.18 -24.69 9.35
N ASN A 114 -9.24 -24.20 10.58
CA ASN A 114 -9.69 -24.98 11.75
C ASN A 114 -11.23 -24.97 11.90
N ASN A 115 -11.95 -24.13 11.15
CA ASN A 115 -13.40 -23.90 11.26
C ASN A 115 -14.06 -23.87 9.86
N LEU A 116 -13.77 -24.86 9.01
CA LEU A 116 -14.19 -24.91 7.60
C LEU A 116 -15.70 -25.09 7.40
N ASP A 117 -16.44 -25.41 8.44
CA ASP A 117 -17.91 -25.43 8.47
C ASP A 117 -18.50 -24.02 8.35
N ILE A 118 -17.77 -23.00 8.85
CA ILE A 118 -18.16 -21.59 8.81
C ILE A 118 -17.36 -20.85 7.72
N PHE A 119 -16.06 -21.12 7.62
CA PHE A 119 -15.15 -20.29 6.83
C PHE A 119 -14.74 -20.92 5.50
N LEU A 120 -14.72 -20.08 4.47
CA LEU A 120 -13.99 -20.32 3.23
C LEU A 120 -12.78 -19.38 3.14
N PRO A 121 -11.55 -19.88 3.42
CA PRO A 121 -10.35 -19.06 3.33
C PRO A 121 -9.84 -18.93 1.89
N VAL A 122 -9.57 -17.68 1.49
CA VAL A 122 -8.95 -17.29 0.24
C VAL A 122 -7.71 -16.45 0.55
N LEU A 123 -6.54 -16.89 0.10
CA LEU A 123 -5.28 -16.16 0.22
C LEU A 123 -4.97 -15.45 -1.10
N VAL A 124 -4.73 -14.15 -1.06
CA VAL A 124 -4.29 -13.34 -2.21
C VAL A 124 -2.86 -12.85 -1.99
N GLY A 125 -2.00 -13.08 -2.97
CA GLY A 125 -0.64 -12.55 -2.99
C GLY A 125 0.00 -12.73 -4.36
N PHE A 126 1.31 -12.54 -4.48
CA PHE A 126 1.98 -12.52 -5.79
C PHE A 126 3.29 -13.29 -5.83
N ASN A 127 3.51 -14.13 -4.82
CA ASN A 127 4.64 -15.06 -4.74
C ASN A 127 4.15 -16.50 -4.91
N PRO A 128 4.97 -17.39 -5.49
CA PRO A 128 4.80 -18.82 -5.32
C PRO A 128 4.76 -19.19 -3.82
N VAL A 129 4.00 -20.24 -3.45
CA VAL A 129 3.92 -20.72 -2.06
C VAL A 129 5.30 -21.08 -1.51
N SER A 130 6.18 -21.65 -2.33
CA SER A 130 7.56 -21.98 -1.96
C SER A 130 8.43 -20.77 -1.61
N MET A 131 8.03 -19.56 -2.01
CA MET A 131 8.70 -18.30 -1.66
C MET A 131 8.06 -17.57 -0.46
N ALA A 132 6.98 -18.11 0.11
CA ALA A 132 6.41 -17.58 1.34
C ALA A 132 7.42 -17.59 2.48
N ARG A 133 7.26 -16.66 3.44
CA ARG A 133 8.16 -16.51 4.58
C ARG A 133 8.17 -17.79 5.41
N ASN A 134 9.37 -18.32 5.64
CA ASN A 134 9.57 -19.55 6.43
C ASN A 134 10.28 -19.31 7.76
N ASP A 135 10.54 -18.05 8.11
CA ASP A 135 11.00 -17.69 9.43
C ASP A 135 9.88 -17.92 10.45
N LYS A 136 10.25 -18.39 11.65
CA LYS A 136 9.32 -18.58 12.75
C LYS A 136 8.59 -17.27 13.04
N ILE A 137 7.28 -17.36 13.23
CA ILE A 137 6.47 -16.23 13.70
C ILE A 137 6.57 -16.22 15.23
N GLU A 138 6.98 -15.09 15.81
CA GLU A 138 7.05 -14.93 17.27
C GLU A 138 5.68 -15.21 17.91
N GLY A 139 5.69 -15.96 19.01
CA GLY A 139 4.45 -16.32 19.72
C GLY A 139 3.47 -17.20 18.94
N TRP A 140 3.86 -17.79 17.81
CA TRP A 140 2.98 -18.60 16.97
C TRP A 140 3.62 -19.91 16.51
N HIS A 141 2.79 -20.94 16.29
CA HIS A 141 3.26 -22.31 16.07
C HIS A 141 3.69 -22.63 14.62
N SER A 142 3.19 -21.86 13.64
CA SER A 142 3.45 -22.10 12.20
C SER A 142 4.11 -20.90 11.53
N THR A 143 4.92 -21.16 10.50
CA THR A 143 5.39 -20.13 9.57
C THR A 143 4.30 -19.77 8.56
N PHE A 144 4.44 -18.63 7.87
CA PHE A 144 3.50 -18.27 6.80
C PHE A 144 3.50 -19.35 5.70
N ARG A 145 4.69 -19.87 5.34
CA ARG A 145 4.82 -20.95 4.35
C ARG A 145 4.04 -22.20 4.75
N GLN A 146 4.16 -22.65 5.99
CA GLN A 146 3.43 -23.83 6.47
C GLN A 146 1.91 -23.65 6.38
N VAL A 147 1.40 -22.45 6.72
CA VAL A 147 -0.02 -22.11 6.57
C VAL A 147 -0.44 -22.13 5.09
N ALA A 148 0.37 -21.54 4.20
CA ALA A 148 0.09 -21.53 2.77
C ALA A 148 0.16 -22.93 2.13
N GLU A 149 1.09 -23.80 2.55
CA GLU A 149 1.16 -25.20 2.12
C GLU A 149 -0.06 -26.00 2.59
N ARG A 150 -0.56 -25.75 3.81
CA ARG A 150 -1.81 -26.34 4.29
C ARG A 150 -3.00 -25.90 3.44
N MET A 151 -3.09 -24.62 3.08
CA MET A 151 -4.11 -24.12 2.16
C MET A 151 -4.03 -24.77 0.78
N GLN A 152 -2.81 -24.96 0.25
CA GLN A 152 -2.59 -25.58 -1.05
C GLN A 152 -3.14 -27.02 -1.09
N LYS A 153 -2.96 -27.79 -0.01
CA LYS A 153 -3.56 -29.13 0.14
C LYS A 153 -5.10 -29.07 0.18
N LEU A 154 -5.66 -28.12 0.92
CA LEU A 154 -7.12 -27.96 1.01
C LEU A 154 -7.76 -27.51 -0.32
N GLN A 155 -7.01 -26.79 -1.15
CA GLN A 155 -7.44 -26.35 -2.46
C GLN A 155 -7.73 -27.51 -3.43
N GLU A 156 -7.01 -28.64 -3.32
CA GLU A 156 -7.29 -29.86 -4.10
C GLU A 156 -8.72 -30.40 -3.85
N SER A 157 -9.27 -30.12 -2.67
CA SER A 157 -10.63 -30.48 -2.27
C SER A 157 -11.62 -29.31 -2.29
N HIS A 158 -11.24 -28.18 -2.92
CA HIS A 158 -12.03 -26.95 -2.99
C HIS A 158 -12.48 -26.37 -1.62
N LYS A 159 -11.70 -26.63 -0.55
CA LYS A 159 -11.98 -26.14 0.81
C LYS A 159 -11.26 -24.84 1.17
N ALA A 160 -10.24 -24.47 0.39
CA ALA A 160 -9.48 -23.23 0.52
C ALA A 160 -8.99 -22.82 -0.87
N PHE A 161 -8.63 -21.55 -1.06
CA PHE A 161 -8.09 -21.09 -2.35
C PHE A 161 -6.88 -20.17 -2.17
N ILE A 162 -5.88 -20.36 -3.02
CA ILE A 162 -4.74 -19.46 -3.16
C ILE A 162 -4.84 -18.82 -4.54
N LEU A 163 -4.94 -17.49 -4.57
CA LEU A 163 -4.92 -16.66 -5.77
C LEU A 163 -3.60 -15.89 -5.81
N ASN A 164 -2.59 -16.48 -6.46
CA ASN A 164 -1.22 -15.97 -6.47
C ASN A 164 -0.56 -15.80 -7.85
N PRO A 165 -1.17 -15.03 -8.77
CA PRO A 165 -0.56 -14.80 -10.07
C PRO A 165 0.79 -14.08 -9.92
N ALA A 166 1.78 -14.49 -10.71
CA ALA A 166 3.07 -13.83 -10.73
C ALA A 166 2.97 -12.47 -11.47
N VAL A 167 3.16 -11.37 -10.74
CA VAL A 167 3.13 -10.01 -11.31
C VAL A 167 4.54 -9.44 -11.58
N GLY A 168 5.59 -10.17 -11.20
CA GLY A 168 6.98 -9.75 -11.30
C GLY A 168 7.40 -8.71 -10.25
N PRO A 169 8.70 -8.34 -10.20
CA PRO A 169 9.24 -7.45 -9.18
C PRO A 169 8.70 -6.02 -9.30
N GLU A 170 8.74 -5.30 -8.18
CA GLU A 170 8.40 -3.88 -8.13
C GLU A 170 9.46 -2.99 -8.78
N GLY A 171 9.06 -1.83 -9.32
CA GLY A 171 10.01 -0.85 -9.87
C GLY A 171 10.97 -0.32 -8.81
N ILE A 172 10.48 -0.18 -7.58
CA ILE A 172 11.27 0.04 -6.36
C ILE A 172 11.10 -1.21 -5.50
N SER A 173 12.20 -1.93 -5.28
CA SER A 173 12.22 -3.27 -4.69
C SER A 173 11.51 -3.31 -3.35
N GLY A 174 10.46 -4.13 -3.23
CA GLY A 174 9.72 -4.32 -1.99
C GLY A 174 8.60 -3.30 -1.72
N SER A 175 8.38 -2.32 -2.59
CA SER A 175 7.29 -1.36 -2.49
C SER A 175 5.97 -1.98 -3.00
N SER A 176 5.43 -2.93 -2.23
CA SER A 176 4.22 -3.71 -2.57
C SER A 176 2.97 -2.86 -2.75
N ARG A 177 2.98 -1.60 -2.29
CA ARG A 177 1.90 -0.64 -2.51
C ARG A 177 1.67 -0.34 -4.00
N MET A 178 2.68 -0.54 -4.85
CA MET A 178 2.64 -0.25 -6.28
C MET A 178 1.97 -1.38 -7.06
N LYS A 179 2.73 -2.29 -7.70
CA LYS A 179 2.16 -3.35 -8.55
C LYS A 179 1.33 -4.33 -7.73
N GLY A 180 1.83 -4.77 -6.57
CA GLY A 180 1.09 -5.66 -5.67
C GLY A 180 -0.28 -5.10 -5.33
N GLY A 181 -0.34 -3.88 -4.80
CA GLY A 181 -1.59 -3.21 -4.48
C GLY A 181 -2.51 -2.99 -5.69
N SER A 182 -1.97 -2.60 -6.84
CA SER A 182 -2.77 -2.45 -8.06
C SER A 182 -3.33 -3.79 -8.56
N ALA A 183 -2.54 -4.86 -8.51
CA ALA A 183 -2.97 -6.20 -8.89
C ALA A 183 -4.02 -6.75 -7.92
N THR A 184 -3.87 -6.52 -6.61
CA THR A 184 -4.89 -6.88 -5.61
C THR A 184 -6.22 -6.22 -5.94
N LYS A 185 -6.22 -4.91 -6.21
CA LYS A 185 -7.41 -4.15 -6.58
C LYS A 185 -8.08 -4.76 -7.83
N ILE A 186 -7.31 -4.92 -8.91
CA ILE A 186 -7.79 -5.48 -10.18
C ILE A 186 -8.39 -6.88 -9.98
N LEU A 187 -7.67 -7.79 -9.30
CA LEU A 187 -8.09 -9.18 -9.13
C LEU A 187 -9.38 -9.29 -8.32
N LEU A 188 -9.45 -8.60 -7.17
CA LEU A 188 -10.59 -8.69 -6.28
C LEU A 188 -11.81 -8.00 -6.85
N GLU A 189 -11.66 -6.83 -7.48
CA GLU A 189 -12.79 -6.16 -8.12
C GLU A 189 -13.33 -6.97 -9.29
N THR A 190 -12.46 -7.57 -10.11
CA THR A 190 -12.89 -8.46 -11.21
C THR A 190 -13.65 -9.67 -10.66
N LEU A 191 -13.09 -10.33 -9.64
CA LEU A 191 -13.67 -11.52 -9.02
C LEU A 191 -15.04 -11.21 -8.40
N LEU A 192 -15.11 -10.15 -7.59
CA LEU A 192 -16.33 -9.79 -6.86
C LEU A 192 -17.41 -9.23 -7.79
N LEU A 193 -17.05 -8.43 -8.81
CA LEU A 193 -18.00 -7.99 -9.84
C LEU A 193 -18.61 -9.19 -10.58
N ALA A 194 -17.77 -10.16 -10.96
CA ALA A 194 -18.26 -11.38 -11.61
C ALA A 194 -19.20 -12.16 -10.68
N ALA A 195 -18.90 -12.23 -9.37
CA ALA A 195 -19.79 -12.88 -8.41
C ALA A 195 -21.17 -12.19 -8.36
N HIS A 196 -21.21 -10.87 -8.19
CA HIS A 196 -22.46 -10.10 -8.17
C HIS A 196 -23.27 -10.25 -9.46
N LYS A 197 -22.60 -10.18 -10.62
CA LYS A 197 -23.23 -10.40 -11.92
C LYS A 197 -24.02 -11.70 -11.99
N THR A 198 -23.42 -12.78 -11.50
CA THR A 198 -24.05 -14.11 -11.55
C THR A 198 -25.17 -14.29 -10.56
N VAL A 199 -25.15 -13.60 -9.43
CA VAL A 199 -26.30 -13.56 -8.51
C VAL A 199 -27.47 -12.82 -9.15
N SER A 200 -27.19 -11.70 -9.83
CA SER A 200 -28.24 -10.88 -10.44
C SER A 200 -28.86 -11.49 -11.71
N LYS A 201 -28.09 -12.26 -12.49
CA LYS A 201 -28.53 -12.78 -13.79
C LYS A 201 -28.80 -14.28 -13.84
N ASP A 202 -28.44 -15.02 -12.80
CA ASP A 202 -28.46 -16.50 -12.76
C ASP A 202 -27.80 -17.14 -13.99
N THR A 203 -26.66 -16.57 -14.40
CA THR A 203 -25.84 -17.05 -15.53
C THR A 203 -24.52 -17.62 -15.03
N ASP A 204 -24.00 -18.63 -15.73
CA ASP A 204 -22.67 -19.18 -15.45
C ASP A 204 -21.55 -18.16 -15.74
N ILE A 205 -20.51 -18.16 -14.89
CA ILE A 205 -19.28 -17.40 -15.17
C ILE A 205 -18.52 -18.09 -16.30
N SER A 206 -18.19 -17.30 -17.33
CA SER A 206 -17.22 -17.68 -18.35
C SER A 206 -15.91 -16.91 -18.16
N GLU A 207 -14.81 -17.53 -18.60
CA GLU A 207 -13.50 -16.88 -18.68
C GLU A 207 -13.57 -15.58 -19.53
N LYS A 208 -14.41 -15.58 -20.57
CA LYS A 208 -14.64 -14.41 -21.43
C LYS A 208 -15.12 -13.19 -20.62
N CYS A 209 -16.03 -13.38 -19.66
CA CYS A 209 -16.51 -12.28 -18.81
C CYS A 209 -15.38 -11.67 -17.96
N LEU A 210 -14.49 -12.51 -17.42
CA LEU A 210 -13.34 -12.04 -16.66
C LEU A 210 -12.36 -11.25 -17.54
N LEU A 211 -12.08 -11.76 -18.73
CA LEU A 211 -11.21 -11.09 -19.71
C LEU A 211 -11.77 -9.74 -20.16
N GLU A 212 -13.09 -9.62 -20.32
CA GLU A 212 -13.74 -8.34 -20.66
C GLU A 212 -13.54 -7.29 -19.57
N ILE A 213 -13.70 -7.67 -18.30
CA ILE A 213 -13.44 -6.78 -17.15
C ILE A 213 -11.93 -6.44 -17.08
N LEU A 214 -11.05 -7.42 -17.17
CA LEU A 214 -9.59 -7.21 -17.11
C LEU A 214 -9.09 -6.28 -18.22
N ARG A 215 -9.64 -6.40 -19.45
CA ARG A 215 -9.33 -5.49 -20.56
C ARG A 215 -9.75 -4.05 -20.28
N THR A 216 -10.74 -3.81 -19.42
CA THR A 216 -11.08 -2.45 -18.99
C THR A 216 -9.96 -1.83 -18.15
N TYR A 217 -9.32 -2.60 -17.27
CA TYR A 217 -8.15 -2.13 -16.50
C TYR A 217 -6.90 -1.95 -17.37
N GLU A 218 -6.73 -2.79 -18.40
CA GLU A 218 -5.68 -2.57 -19.41
C GLU A 218 -5.88 -1.25 -20.17
N ARG A 219 -7.13 -0.93 -20.55
CA ARG A 219 -7.46 0.38 -21.14
C ARG A 219 -7.20 1.51 -20.17
N ALA A 220 -7.53 1.34 -18.89
CA ALA A 220 -7.25 2.34 -17.86
C ALA A 220 -5.75 2.66 -17.82
N HIS A 221 -4.87 1.65 -17.85
CA HIS A 221 -3.43 1.87 -17.89
C HIS A 221 -3.01 2.73 -19.08
N LYS A 222 -3.50 2.41 -20.29
CA LYS A 222 -3.20 3.18 -21.51
C LYS A 222 -3.66 4.63 -21.39
N VAL A 223 -4.88 4.86 -20.91
CA VAL A 223 -5.48 6.19 -20.75
C VAL A 223 -4.74 7.02 -19.68
N THR A 224 -4.38 6.40 -18.55
CA THR A 224 -3.60 7.05 -17.48
C THR A 224 -2.24 7.50 -17.99
N TYR A 225 -1.46 6.59 -18.57
CA TYR A 225 -0.09 6.88 -18.97
C TYR A 225 0.02 7.62 -20.31
N ALA A 226 -1.07 7.81 -21.05
CA ALA A 226 -1.12 8.83 -22.11
C ALA A 226 -0.86 10.25 -21.57
N GLN A 227 -1.08 10.48 -20.26
CA GLN A 227 -0.78 11.74 -19.58
C GLN A 227 0.65 11.82 -19.02
N SER A 228 1.58 10.93 -19.40
CA SER A 228 2.94 10.83 -18.83
C SER A 228 3.69 12.16 -18.75
N LYS A 229 3.54 13.07 -19.74
CA LYS A 229 4.16 14.40 -19.70
C LYS A 229 3.69 15.24 -18.51
N LYS A 230 2.38 15.22 -18.20
CA LYS A 230 1.79 15.93 -17.06
C LYS A 230 2.14 15.24 -15.74
N ILE A 231 2.16 13.90 -15.72
CA ILE A 231 2.60 13.11 -14.55
C ILE A 231 4.05 13.46 -14.19
N ALA A 232 4.95 13.52 -15.18
CA ALA A 232 6.35 13.91 -14.96
C ALA A 232 6.51 15.35 -14.45
N ALA A 233 5.70 16.28 -14.94
CA ALA A 233 5.68 17.65 -14.42
C ALA A 233 5.25 17.69 -12.95
N LEU A 234 4.21 16.93 -12.58
CA LEU A 234 3.73 16.82 -11.21
C LEU A 234 4.76 16.15 -10.28
N VAL A 235 5.45 15.09 -10.75
CA VAL A 235 6.58 14.47 -10.05
C VAL A 235 7.66 15.51 -9.74
N LYS A 236 8.03 16.33 -10.73
CA LYS A 236 9.06 17.37 -10.56
C LYS A 236 8.63 18.44 -9.57
N GLN A 237 7.38 18.89 -9.63
CA GLN A 237 6.85 19.89 -8.70
C GLN A 237 6.83 19.36 -7.26
N ALA A 238 6.25 18.17 -7.04
CA ALA A 238 6.23 17.53 -5.73
C ALA A 238 7.65 17.28 -5.19
N GLY A 239 8.56 16.79 -6.03
CA GLY A 239 9.97 16.61 -5.67
C GLY A 239 10.65 17.92 -5.26
N THR A 240 10.34 19.03 -5.94
CA THR A 240 10.86 20.36 -5.61
C THR A 240 10.36 20.83 -4.25
N SER A 241 9.06 20.69 -3.95
CA SER A 241 8.51 21.01 -2.62
C SER A 241 9.21 20.20 -1.54
N LEU A 242 9.33 18.87 -1.72
CA LEU A 242 9.97 18.00 -0.72
C LEU A 242 11.46 18.30 -0.53
N GLN A 243 12.19 18.67 -1.59
CA GLN A 243 13.60 19.09 -1.49
C GLN A 243 13.76 20.40 -0.70
N LYS A 244 12.77 21.29 -0.78
CA LYS A 244 12.71 22.54 -0.01
C LYS A 244 12.13 22.34 1.41
N LYS A 245 11.96 21.10 1.86
CA LYS A 245 11.34 20.74 3.15
C LYS A 245 9.89 21.25 3.31
N ALA A 246 9.20 21.45 2.19
CA ALA A 246 7.77 21.76 2.15
C ALA A 246 6.93 20.49 1.96
N CYS A 247 5.62 20.61 2.14
CA CYS A 247 4.68 19.49 2.17
C CYS A 247 3.96 19.31 0.83
N VAL A 248 3.42 18.11 0.63
CA VAL A 248 2.54 17.78 -0.50
C VAL A 248 1.20 17.30 0.03
N TYR A 249 0.13 18.03 -0.29
CA TYR A 249 -1.23 17.71 0.13
C TYR A 249 -2.06 17.21 -1.04
N MET A 250 -2.68 16.05 -0.89
CA MET A 250 -3.54 15.41 -1.89
C MET A 250 -4.98 15.45 -1.40
N VAL A 251 -5.80 16.29 -2.01
CA VAL A 251 -7.17 16.56 -1.58
C VAL A 251 -8.12 15.91 -2.57
N GLY A 252 -8.75 14.80 -2.17
CA GLY A 252 -9.56 13.98 -3.05
C GLY A 252 -11.02 13.88 -2.65
N TRP A 253 -11.92 13.93 -3.64
CA TRP A 253 -13.35 13.77 -3.44
C TRP A 253 -13.74 12.29 -3.37
N HIS A 254 -14.60 11.98 -2.40
CA HIS A 254 -15.16 10.65 -2.16
C HIS A 254 -14.07 9.56 -2.12
N THR A 255 -14.19 8.50 -2.93
CA THR A 255 -13.22 7.40 -2.90
C THR A 255 -11.85 7.78 -3.46
N LEU A 256 -11.72 8.88 -4.23
CA LEU A 256 -10.41 9.40 -4.63
C LEU A 256 -9.64 9.97 -3.44
N GLY A 257 -10.35 10.47 -2.42
CA GLY A 257 -9.78 10.87 -1.13
C GLY A 257 -9.19 9.68 -0.36
N ILE A 258 -9.84 8.51 -0.40
CA ILE A 258 -9.29 7.27 0.17
C ILE A 258 -7.97 6.93 -0.53
N ILE A 259 -7.93 6.98 -1.87
CA ILE A 259 -6.70 6.72 -2.64
C ILE A 259 -5.58 7.70 -2.27
N ALA A 260 -5.91 8.97 -2.03
CA ALA A 260 -4.95 9.98 -1.56
C ALA A 260 -4.37 9.64 -0.18
N ILE A 261 -5.24 9.30 0.79
CA ILE A 261 -4.83 8.90 2.13
C ILE A 261 -3.91 7.68 2.07
N MET A 262 -4.29 6.68 1.27
CA MET A 262 -3.51 5.46 1.07
C MET A 262 -2.09 5.72 0.55
N ASP A 263 -1.93 6.65 -0.39
CA ASP A 263 -0.61 6.97 -0.95
C ASP A 263 0.28 7.73 0.04
N GLY A 264 -0.29 8.71 0.76
CA GLY A 264 0.44 9.50 1.75
C GLY A 264 0.94 8.65 2.92
N ALA A 265 0.06 7.82 3.50
CA ALA A 265 0.39 6.97 4.65
C ALA A 265 1.59 6.03 4.40
N GLU A 266 1.77 5.60 3.15
CA GLU A 266 2.86 4.70 2.76
C GLU A 266 4.19 5.42 2.52
N CYS A 267 4.22 6.75 2.40
CA CYS A 267 5.47 7.49 2.24
C CYS A 267 6.37 7.36 3.49
N ILE A 268 5.76 7.27 4.67
CA ILE A 268 6.44 7.19 5.97
C ILE A 268 7.35 5.94 6.04
N PRO A 269 6.82 4.70 5.99
CA PRO A 269 7.68 3.51 6.09
C PRO A 269 8.57 3.31 4.86
N THR A 270 8.10 3.70 3.66
CA THR A 270 8.79 3.46 2.38
C THR A 270 10.03 4.34 2.22
N PHE A 271 9.95 5.62 2.60
CA PHE A 271 10.99 6.61 2.31
C PHE A 271 11.57 7.29 3.56
N GLY A 272 11.18 6.84 4.76
CA GLY A 272 11.57 7.50 6.00
C GLY A 272 11.03 8.92 6.08
N ALA A 273 9.89 9.17 5.43
CA ALA A 273 9.27 10.48 5.36
C ALA A 273 8.67 10.87 6.72
N ASP A 274 8.61 12.17 6.98
CA ASP A 274 7.77 12.68 8.06
C ASP A 274 6.30 12.52 7.71
N TYR A 275 5.41 12.39 8.70
CA TYR A 275 3.98 12.24 8.42
C TYR A 275 3.38 13.50 7.77
N ASN A 276 4.03 14.66 7.87
CA ASN A 276 3.63 15.88 7.17
C ASN A 276 4.17 16.00 5.74
N ASP A 277 5.21 15.24 5.36
CA ASP A 277 5.85 15.37 4.03
C ASP A 277 4.81 15.17 2.90
N VAL A 278 3.95 14.15 3.03
CA VAL A 278 2.90 13.83 2.04
C VAL A 278 1.63 13.37 2.77
N ARG A 279 0.52 14.09 2.61
CA ARG A 279 -0.75 13.78 3.27
C ARG A 279 -1.94 13.77 2.31
N GLY A 280 -2.84 12.81 2.51
CA GLY A 280 -4.09 12.71 1.78
C GLY A 280 -5.29 13.16 2.62
N PHE A 281 -6.29 13.76 1.97
CA PHE A 281 -7.53 14.21 2.58
C PHE A 281 -8.73 13.75 1.76
N LEU A 282 -9.83 13.45 2.45
CA LEU A 282 -11.10 13.03 1.88
C LEU A 282 -12.14 14.14 2.04
N ILE A 283 -12.66 14.59 0.89
CA ILE A 283 -13.76 15.55 0.79
C ILE A 283 -15.05 14.82 0.43
N GLY A 284 -16.15 15.17 1.09
CA GLY A 284 -17.46 14.53 0.94
C GLY A 284 -17.78 13.50 2.04
N ASP A 285 -18.94 12.85 1.92
CA ASP A 285 -19.48 11.98 2.96
C ASP A 285 -18.69 10.66 3.15
N TYR A 286 -18.33 10.38 4.41
CA TYR A 286 -17.62 9.20 4.87
C TYR A 286 -18.28 8.48 6.06
N SER A 287 -19.49 8.89 6.45
CA SER A 287 -20.20 8.39 7.63
C SER A 287 -20.45 6.87 7.63
N GLU A 288 -20.61 6.27 6.44
CA GLU A 288 -20.83 4.83 6.26
C GLU A 288 -19.57 4.06 5.82
N MET A 289 -18.38 4.67 5.89
CA MET A 289 -17.15 4.03 5.40
C MET A 289 -16.42 3.22 6.47
N PHE A 290 -16.35 3.74 7.69
CA PHE A 290 -15.49 3.24 8.76
C PHE A 290 -16.24 2.30 9.72
N ASN A 291 -15.58 1.23 10.15
CA ASN A 291 -16.13 0.31 11.16
C ASN A 291 -16.12 0.93 12.57
N LYS A 292 -15.11 1.77 12.87
CA LYS A 292 -14.91 2.43 14.16
C LYS A 292 -14.37 3.85 13.95
N GLU A 293 -15.16 4.73 13.34
CA GLU A 293 -14.75 6.13 13.08
C GLU A 293 -14.28 6.87 14.35
N ALA A 294 -14.88 6.57 15.50
CA ALA A 294 -14.48 7.13 16.79
C ALA A 294 -13.00 6.90 17.14
N ASP A 295 -12.36 5.87 16.57
CA ASP A 295 -10.94 5.60 16.77
C ASP A 295 -10.01 6.58 16.04
N LEU A 296 -10.55 7.39 15.12
CA LEU A 296 -9.85 8.41 14.35
C LEU A 296 -10.03 9.83 14.92
N ILE A 297 -11.19 10.09 15.53
CA ILE A 297 -11.54 11.40 16.08
C ILE A 297 -10.69 11.68 17.33
N ALA A 298 -10.15 12.90 17.42
CA ALA A 298 -9.42 13.43 18.59
C ALA A 298 -8.12 12.68 18.99
N GLN A 299 -7.51 11.89 18.10
CA GLN A 299 -6.24 11.17 18.38
C GLN A 299 -4.96 11.96 18.07
N GLY A 300 -5.09 13.20 17.59
CA GLY A 300 -3.97 14.09 17.27
C GLY A 300 -3.86 14.44 15.78
N PRO A 301 -3.02 15.43 15.43
CA PRO A 301 -2.93 16.01 14.09
C PRO A 301 -2.48 15.04 13.00
N GLN A 302 -1.78 13.96 13.36
CA GLN A 302 -1.35 12.91 12.45
C GLN A 302 -2.49 12.04 11.92
N PHE A 303 -3.62 11.96 12.64
CA PHE A 303 -4.79 11.20 12.21
C PHE A 303 -5.81 12.02 11.41
N ALA A 304 -5.57 13.33 11.23
CA ALA A 304 -6.44 14.21 10.49
C ALA A 304 -6.54 13.80 9.00
N PHE A 305 -7.75 13.66 8.48
CA PHE A 305 -7.99 13.13 7.13
C PHE A 305 -9.23 13.72 6.44
N SER A 306 -10.11 14.41 7.17
CA SER A 306 -11.38 14.92 6.66
C SER A 306 -11.24 16.28 5.98
N GLN A 307 -12.31 16.73 5.31
CA GLN A 307 -12.45 18.10 4.82
C GLN A 307 -12.29 19.13 5.93
N GLU A 308 -12.91 18.90 7.09
CA GLU A 308 -12.82 19.81 8.22
C GLU A 308 -11.39 19.94 8.73
N ASP A 309 -10.68 18.81 8.83
CA ASP A 309 -9.29 18.77 9.23
C ASP A 309 -8.42 19.58 8.25
N PHE A 310 -8.62 19.39 6.95
CA PHE A 310 -7.88 20.13 5.94
C PHE A 310 -8.11 21.64 6.06
N VAL A 311 -9.38 22.07 6.13
CA VAL A 311 -9.74 23.50 6.16
C VAL A 311 -9.34 24.17 7.48
N LYS A 312 -9.47 23.48 8.61
CA LYS A 312 -9.19 24.06 9.94
C LYS A 312 -7.71 23.99 10.32
N MET A 313 -7.00 22.92 9.95
CA MET A 313 -5.64 22.66 10.43
C MET A 313 -4.56 22.90 9.37
N ILE A 314 -4.82 22.52 8.12
CA ILE A 314 -3.82 22.55 7.06
C ILE A 314 -3.87 23.85 6.26
N LEU A 315 -5.04 24.23 5.77
CA LEU A 315 -5.23 25.41 4.94
C LEU A 315 -4.66 26.70 5.55
N PRO A 316 -4.81 26.99 6.87
CA PRO A 316 -4.24 28.20 7.46
C PRO A 316 -2.71 28.19 7.55
N SER A 317 -2.11 26.99 7.61
CA SER A 317 -0.66 26.78 7.78
C SER A 317 0.10 26.56 6.47
N LEU A 318 -0.62 26.51 5.32
CA LEU A 318 0.00 26.42 4.00
C LEU A 318 0.96 27.59 3.72
N THR A 319 2.09 27.25 3.12
CA THR A 319 3.12 28.15 2.63
C THR A 319 3.19 28.13 1.11
N GLU A 320 3.83 29.13 0.52
CA GLU A 320 4.04 29.25 -0.92
C GLU A 320 4.87 28.10 -1.54
N LEU A 321 5.57 27.33 -0.71
CA LEU A 321 6.41 26.20 -1.14
C LEU A 321 5.65 24.87 -1.16
N ASP A 322 4.51 24.80 -0.49
CA ASP A 322 3.69 23.60 -0.42
C ASP A 322 2.99 23.35 -1.75
N THR A 323 2.87 22.08 -2.14
CA THR A 323 2.10 21.66 -3.33
C THR A 323 0.77 21.08 -2.91
N VAL A 324 -0.33 21.53 -3.53
CA VAL A 324 -1.67 20.96 -3.32
C VAL A 324 -2.21 20.37 -4.61
N LEU A 325 -2.58 19.09 -4.56
CA LEU A 325 -3.13 18.32 -5.67
C LEU A 325 -4.60 17.99 -5.40
N PHE A 326 -5.48 18.50 -6.25
CA PHE A 326 -6.93 18.22 -6.20
C PHE A 326 -7.28 17.01 -7.06
N LEU A 327 -8.08 16.08 -6.52
CA LEU A 327 -8.51 14.85 -7.20
C LEU A 327 -10.03 14.78 -7.21
N PHE A 328 -10.65 14.91 -8.38
CA PHE A 328 -12.11 14.94 -8.48
C PHE A 328 -12.59 14.38 -9.82
N THR A 329 -13.89 14.18 -9.92
CA THR A 329 -14.62 13.83 -11.13
C THR A 329 -15.49 15.00 -11.57
N LEU A 330 -15.88 15.06 -12.83
CA LEU A 330 -16.86 16.06 -13.29
C LEU A 330 -18.29 15.78 -12.81
N ASP A 331 -18.50 14.68 -12.08
CA ASP A 331 -19.76 14.32 -11.43
C ASP A 331 -19.82 14.84 -9.97
N ASP A 332 -18.72 15.37 -9.42
CA ASP A 332 -18.66 15.91 -8.05
C ASP A 332 -19.24 17.34 -7.97
N ASP A 333 -19.41 17.87 -6.75
CA ASP A 333 -19.78 19.28 -6.54
C ASP A 333 -18.64 20.22 -6.97
N LEU A 334 -18.68 20.64 -8.23
CA LEU A 334 -17.66 21.50 -8.82
C LEU A 334 -17.63 22.91 -8.21
N ALA A 335 -18.71 23.37 -7.57
CA ALA A 335 -18.72 24.65 -6.87
C ALA A 335 -17.95 24.55 -5.55
N GLU A 336 -18.06 23.42 -4.85
CA GLU A 336 -17.24 23.13 -3.67
C GLU A 336 -15.75 23.03 -4.05
N VAL A 337 -15.42 22.31 -5.13
CA VAL A 337 -14.05 22.22 -5.66
C VAL A 337 -13.52 23.63 -5.96
N GLU A 338 -14.28 24.43 -6.70
CA GLU A 338 -13.89 25.80 -7.07
C GLU A 338 -13.61 26.67 -5.84
N LYS A 339 -14.51 26.64 -4.85
CA LYS A 339 -14.37 27.37 -3.59
C LYS A 339 -13.09 27.01 -2.85
N LEU A 340 -12.80 25.71 -2.69
CA LEU A 340 -11.62 25.26 -1.95
C LEU A 340 -10.32 25.59 -2.71
N VAL A 341 -10.32 25.47 -4.03
CA VAL A 341 -9.17 25.84 -4.87
C VAL A 341 -8.85 27.33 -4.74
N VAL A 342 -9.85 28.21 -4.74
CA VAL A 342 -9.65 29.65 -4.53
C VAL A 342 -8.96 29.92 -3.19
N GLN A 343 -9.45 29.32 -2.11
CA GLN A 343 -8.85 29.47 -0.78
C GLN A 343 -7.40 28.98 -0.72
N VAL A 344 -7.09 27.85 -1.35
CA VAL A 344 -5.70 27.34 -1.40
C VAL A 344 -4.79 28.26 -2.23
N LYS A 345 -5.30 28.84 -3.32
CA LYS A 345 -4.52 29.75 -4.17
C LYS A 345 -4.15 31.07 -3.49
N GLU A 346 -4.84 31.45 -2.42
CA GLU A 346 -4.44 32.56 -1.56
C GLU A 346 -3.16 32.25 -0.76
N LYS A 347 -2.82 30.97 -0.59
CA LYS A 347 -1.66 30.50 0.20
C LYS A 347 -0.50 30.01 -0.66
N THR A 348 -0.78 29.32 -1.75
CA THR A 348 0.25 28.75 -2.64
C THR A 348 -0.16 28.81 -4.09
N SER A 349 0.80 29.09 -4.97
CA SER A 349 0.62 29.01 -6.43
C SER A 349 0.82 27.60 -6.98
N ASN A 350 1.38 26.68 -6.19
CA ASN A 350 1.71 25.32 -6.57
C ASN A 350 0.49 24.39 -6.51
N VAL A 351 -0.57 24.78 -7.22
CA VAL A 351 -1.84 24.06 -7.27
C VAL A 351 -1.96 23.25 -8.55
N GLN A 352 -2.26 21.96 -8.41
CA GLN A 352 -2.43 21.01 -9.51
C GLN A 352 -3.75 20.27 -9.38
N ALA A 353 -4.26 19.71 -10.47
CA ALA A 353 -5.46 18.89 -10.43
C ALA A 353 -5.39 17.68 -11.35
N LEU A 354 -5.97 16.58 -10.87
CA LEU A 354 -6.37 15.42 -11.63
C LEU A 354 -7.90 15.38 -11.66
N SER A 355 -8.47 15.63 -12.84
CA SER A 355 -9.92 15.54 -13.06
C SER A 355 -10.23 14.31 -13.91
N HIS A 356 -11.21 13.51 -13.50
CA HIS A 356 -11.77 12.43 -14.32
C HIS A 356 -13.09 12.87 -14.97
N ALA A 357 -13.23 12.63 -16.26
CA ALA A 357 -14.41 12.98 -17.04
C ALA A 357 -14.87 11.80 -17.87
N THR A 358 -16.17 11.62 -18.06
CA THR A 358 -16.71 10.70 -19.07
C THR A 358 -16.89 11.45 -20.39
N VAL A 359 -16.67 10.79 -21.53
CA VAL A 359 -16.88 11.38 -22.87
C VAL A 359 -18.23 12.11 -22.94
N GLY A 360 -18.18 13.36 -23.37
CA GLY A 360 -19.34 14.28 -23.41
C GLY A 360 -19.33 15.32 -22.29
N GLN A 361 -18.60 15.09 -21.20
CA GLN A 361 -18.39 16.07 -20.14
C GLN A 361 -17.18 16.96 -20.43
N TYR A 362 -17.28 18.23 -20.07
CA TYR A 362 -16.20 19.19 -20.26
C TYR A 362 -15.97 19.99 -18.98
N LEU A 363 -14.68 20.15 -18.62
CA LEU A 363 -14.31 20.95 -17.46
C LEU A 363 -14.80 22.41 -17.62
N PRO A 364 -15.50 22.97 -16.62
CA PRO A 364 -15.98 24.35 -16.63
C PRO A 364 -14.87 25.37 -16.88
N ALA A 365 -15.22 26.48 -17.54
CA ALA A 365 -14.28 27.55 -17.83
C ALA A 365 -13.72 28.21 -16.57
N SER A 366 -14.49 28.26 -15.47
CA SER A 366 -14.05 28.78 -14.18
C SER A 366 -12.89 27.95 -13.62
N LEU A 367 -13.06 26.64 -13.50
CA LEU A 367 -12.01 25.71 -13.05
C LEU A 367 -10.80 25.69 -14.00
N LYS A 368 -11.01 25.76 -15.32
CA LYS A 368 -9.91 25.87 -16.29
C LYS A 368 -9.01 27.08 -16.03
N LYS A 369 -9.57 28.22 -15.62
CA LYS A 369 -8.79 29.43 -15.27
C LYS A 369 -8.02 29.27 -13.97
N LEU A 370 -8.52 28.46 -13.03
CA LEU A 370 -7.88 28.25 -11.74
C LEU A 370 -6.67 27.32 -11.82
N PHE A 371 -6.68 26.34 -12.72
CA PHE A 371 -5.58 25.39 -12.87
C PHE A 371 -4.70 25.72 -14.09
N PRO A 372 -3.44 26.19 -13.90
CA PRO A 372 -2.55 26.52 -15.01
C PRO A 372 -2.18 25.31 -15.88
N SER A 373 -2.22 24.09 -15.31
CA SER A 373 -2.06 22.84 -16.05
C SER A 373 -2.88 21.73 -15.39
N ILE A 374 -4.11 21.50 -15.86
CA ILE A 374 -4.93 20.39 -15.37
C ILE A 374 -4.65 19.07 -16.10
N MET A 375 -4.51 17.98 -15.35
CA MET A 375 -4.53 16.62 -15.90
C MET A 375 -5.98 16.14 -15.98
N SER A 376 -6.59 16.29 -17.15
CA SER A 376 -7.95 15.80 -17.41
C SER A 376 -7.89 14.47 -18.13
N ILE A 377 -8.43 13.43 -17.50
CA ILE A 377 -8.52 12.08 -18.06
C ILE A 377 -9.95 11.85 -18.55
N MET A 378 -10.09 11.67 -19.86
CA MET A 378 -11.36 11.37 -20.51
C MET A 378 -11.56 9.87 -20.63
N TRP A 379 -12.68 9.37 -20.13
CA TRP A 379 -13.02 7.95 -20.11
C TRP A 379 -14.14 7.64 -21.11
N PRO A 380 -13.99 6.59 -21.95
CA PRO A 380 -15.06 6.17 -22.83
C PRO A 380 -16.27 5.71 -22.03
N ILE A 381 -17.46 5.83 -22.62
CA ILE A 381 -18.69 5.26 -22.06
C ILE A 381 -18.59 3.74 -22.09
N LEU A 382 -18.85 3.10 -20.97
CA LEU A 382 -18.95 1.64 -20.88
C LEU A 382 -20.41 1.24 -21.08
N PHE A 383 -20.72 0.60 -22.21
CA PHE A 383 -22.02 -0.02 -22.47
C PHE A 383 -22.14 -1.42 -21.83
N LEU A 384 -21.59 -1.54 -20.62
CA LEU A 384 -21.89 -2.65 -19.72
C LEU A 384 -23.11 -2.19 -18.91
N GLU A 385 -24.01 -3.11 -18.52
CA GLU A 385 -25.24 -2.78 -17.79
C GLU A 385 -24.93 -2.19 -16.39
N TYR A 386 -25.56 -2.67 -15.31
CA TYR A 386 -25.36 -2.12 -13.97
C TYR A 386 -23.89 -2.06 -13.52
N GLU A 387 -23.08 -3.05 -13.94
CA GLU A 387 -21.63 -3.11 -13.67
C GLU A 387 -20.82 -1.96 -14.29
N GLY A 388 -21.30 -1.37 -15.40
CA GLY A 388 -20.56 -0.36 -16.16
C GLY A 388 -20.19 0.86 -15.31
N ASN A 389 -21.12 1.31 -14.46
CA ASN A 389 -20.90 2.44 -13.56
C ASN A 389 -19.84 2.14 -12.49
N PHE A 390 -19.79 0.91 -11.97
CA PHE A 390 -18.80 0.51 -10.98
C PHE A 390 -17.42 0.31 -11.60
N ILE A 391 -17.35 -0.33 -12.77
CA ILE A 391 -16.09 -0.47 -13.51
C ILE A 391 -15.51 0.91 -13.83
N GLN A 392 -16.36 1.85 -14.26
CA GLN A 392 -15.93 3.23 -14.51
C GLN A 392 -15.32 3.88 -13.26
N LYS A 393 -15.96 3.73 -12.09
CA LYS A 393 -15.43 4.18 -10.80
C LYS A 393 -14.09 3.51 -10.47
N PHE A 394 -13.99 2.20 -10.62
CA PHE A 394 -12.78 1.43 -10.32
C PHE A 394 -11.61 1.80 -11.22
N GLN A 395 -11.86 2.10 -12.50
CA GLN A 395 -10.86 2.60 -13.43
C GLN A 395 -10.34 3.98 -13.02
N ARG A 396 -11.24 4.89 -12.59
CA ARG A 396 -10.87 6.21 -12.07
C ARG A 396 -9.95 6.07 -10.86
N GLU A 397 -10.37 5.29 -9.85
CA GLU A 397 -9.57 5.03 -8.64
C GLU A 397 -8.21 4.41 -8.94
N LEU A 398 -8.15 3.40 -9.83
CA LEU A 398 -6.90 2.75 -10.19
C LEU A 398 -5.97 3.70 -10.96
N SER A 399 -6.52 4.53 -11.84
CA SER A 399 -5.78 5.59 -12.53
C SER A 399 -5.20 6.59 -11.54
N THR A 400 -6.02 7.08 -10.60
CA THR A 400 -5.57 7.98 -9.53
C THR A 400 -4.45 7.31 -8.75
N LYS A 401 -4.63 6.05 -8.32
CA LYS A 401 -3.62 5.28 -7.59
C LYS A 401 -2.29 5.21 -8.35
N TRP A 402 -2.31 4.87 -9.64
CA TRP A 402 -1.08 4.83 -10.45
C TRP A 402 -0.40 6.19 -10.54
N ILE A 403 -1.16 7.27 -10.71
CA ILE A 403 -0.61 8.63 -10.75
C ILE A 403 0.00 8.99 -9.41
N LEU A 404 -0.72 8.84 -8.30
CA LEU A 404 -0.23 9.18 -6.97
C LEU A 404 1.00 8.35 -6.58
N ASN A 405 0.95 7.02 -6.78
CA ASN A 405 2.11 6.16 -6.51
C ASN A 405 3.33 6.56 -7.35
N THR A 406 3.14 6.96 -8.61
CA THR A 406 4.22 7.46 -9.48
C THR A 406 4.75 8.80 -8.98
N VAL A 407 3.86 9.72 -8.59
CA VAL A 407 4.20 11.06 -8.10
C VAL A 407 4.94 11.00 -6.77
N SER A 408 4.39 10.33 -5.76
CA SER A 408 5.02 10.24 -4.44
C SER A 408 6.34 9.48 -4.49
N THR A 409 6.41 8.39 -5.26
CA THR A 409 7.67 7.65 -5.45
C THR A 409 8.70 8.47 -6.20
N GLY A 410 8.32 9.08 -7.33
CA GLY A 410 9.22 9.90 -8.13
C GLY A 410 9.73 11.12 -7.36
N ALA A 411 8.88 11.77 -6.57
CA ALA A 411 9.25 12.89 -5.73
C ALA A 411 10.31 12.51 -4.68
N HIS A 412 10.17 11.35 -4.02
CA HIS A 412 11.17 10.85 -3.07
C HIS A 412 12.45 10.34 -3.75
N VAL A 413 12.36 9.83 -4.99
CA VAL A 413 13.54 9.53 -5.82
C VAL A 413 14.32 10.81 -6.13
N LEU A 414 13.63 11.91 -6.45
CA LEU A 414 14.24 13.23 -6.67
C LEU A 414 14.81 13.82 -5.36
N LYS A 415 14.17 13.57 -4.21
CA LYS A 415 14.68 13.91 -2.85
C LYS A 415 15.94 13.11 -2.46
N GLY A 416 16.33 12.10 -3.25
CA GLY A 416 17.53 11.28 -3.02
C GLY A 416 17.38 10.25 -1.89
N LYS A 417 16.16 9.73 -1.68
CA LYS A 417 15.84 8.69 -0.69
C LYS A 417 16.02 7.24 -1.21
N ILE A 418 16.27 7.09 -2.51
CA ILE A 418 16.39 5.79 -3.20
C ILE A 418 17.81 5.66 -3.77
N LEU A 419 18.40 4.47 -3.62
CA LEU A 419 19.67 4.09 -4.25
C LEU A 419 19.41 2.99 -5.27
N HIS A 420 19.77 3.22 -6.53
CA HIS A 420 19.33 2.40 -7.67
C HIS A 420 17.81 2.23 -7.65
N ASN A 421 17.31 1.05 -7.29
CA ASN A 421 15.91 0.73 -7.10
C ASN A 421 15.59 0.19 -5.69
N TYR A 422 16.38 0.56 -4.67
CA TYR A 422 16.20 0.13 -3.28
C TYR A 422 15.89 1.31 -2.35
N MET A 423 14.99 1.07 -1.40
CA MET A 423 14.57 2.00 -0.35
C MET A 423 15.62 2.05 0.76
N VAL A 424 16.67 2.84 0.54
CA VAL A 424 17.80 2.92 1.49
C VAL A 424 17.49 3.74 2.74
N ASP A 425 16.36 4.45 2.78
CA ASP A 425 15.90 5.20 3.96
C ASP A 425 14.56 4.66 4.50
N LEU A 426 14.29 3.36 4.33
CA LEU A 426 13.10 2.74 4.91
C LEU A 426 13.12 2.79 6.44
N ARG A 427 11.94 2.86 7.08
CA ARG A 427 11.82 2.67 8.53
C ARG A 427 11.65 1.19 8.85
N ILE A 428 12.35 0.71 9.87
CA ILE A 428 12.25 -0.69 10.30
C ILE A 428 11.11 -0.79 11.31
N SER A 429 9.90 -0.98 10.79
CA SER A 429 8.66 -0.96 11.58
C SER A 429 7.95 -2.31 11.68
N ASN A 430 8.49 -3.36 11.06
CA ASN A 430 8.07 -4.76 11.22
C ASN A 430 9.20 -5.73 10.82
N SER A 431 8.95 -7.02 11.01
CA SER A 431 9.88 -8.11 10.71
C SER A 431 10.28 -8.16 9.22
N LYS A 432 9.31 -7.93 8.32
CA LYS A 432 9.54 -7.86 6.86
C LYS A 432 10.54 -6.76 6.50
N LEU A 433 10.41 -5.57 7.10
CA LEU A 433 11.28 -4.42 6.84
C LEU A 433 12.65 -4.58 7.52
N PHE A 434 12.71 -5.26 8.66
CA PHE A 434 13.99 -5.63 9.30
C PHE A 434 14.83 -6.52 8.38
N TRP A 435 14.27 -7.63 7.89
CA TRP A 435 15.00 -8.53 6.98
C TRP A 435 15.33 -7.88 5.64
N ARG A 436 14.49 -6.94 5.18
CA ARG A 436 14.78 -6.12 4.01
C ARG A 436 15.97 -5.19 4.25
N ALA A 437 16.07 -4.56 5.42
CA ALA A 437 17.23 -3.74 5.78
C ALA A 437 18.52 -4.57 5.74
N VAL A 438 18.53 -5.75 6.36
CA VAL A 438 19.67 -6.68 6.32
C VAL A 438 20.04 -7.05 4.87
N SER A 439 19.05 -7.37 4.03
CA SER A 439 19.25 -7.71 2.61
C SER A 439 19.85 -6.55 1.80
N ILE A 440 19.43 -5.30 2.08
CA ILE A 440 19.98 -4.08 1.47
C ILE A 440 21.46 -3.94 1.86
N LEU A 441 21.79 -4.11 3.14
CA LEU A 441 23.17 -4.04 3.61
C LEU A 441 24.05 -5.09 2.93
N GLN A 442 23.60 -6.35 2.86
CA GLN A 442 24.34 -7.42 2.17
C GLN A 442 24.58 -7.08 0.70
N ARG A 443 23.55 -6.60 0.00
CA ARG A 443 23.63 -6.27 -1.43
C ARG A 443 24.63 -5.17 -1.73
N PHE A 444 24.64 -4.08 -0.95
CA PHE A 444 25.50 -2.93 -1.25
C PHE A 444 26.91 -3.04 -0.66
N THR A 445 27.11 -3.83 0.39
CA THR A 445 28.42 -4.01 1.03
C THR A 445 29.17 -5.24 0.54
N GLY A 446 28.46 -6.32 0.19
CA GLY A 446 29.04 -7.64 -0.07
C GLY A 446 29.36 -8.46 1.19
N HIS A 447 29.01 -7.96 2.38
CA HIS A 447 29.23 -8.69 3.64
C HIS A 447 28.21 -9.81 3.88
N SER A 448 28.58 -10.74 4.77
CA SER A 448 27.70 -11.83 5.21
C SER A 448 26.48 -11.32 5.97
N GLN A 449 25.42 -12.14 6.03
CA GLN A 449 24.20 -11.80 6.77
C GLN A 449 24.50 -11.49 8.24
N ALA A 450 25.37 -12.28 8.88
CA ALA A 450 25.77 -12.08 10.27
C ALA A 450 26.43 -10.71 10.49
N ARG A 451 27.35 -10.31 9.60
CA ARG A 451 28.02 -9.00 9.72
C ARG A 451 27.07 -7.84 9.46
N CYS A 452 26.15 -7.99 8.50
CA CYS A 452 25.12 -6.98 8.23
C CYS A 452 24.11 -6.86 9.38
N LEU A 453 23.72 -7.98 10.00
CA LEU A 453 22.87 -7.99 11.19
C LEU A 453 23.55 -7.28 12.36
N GLU A 454 24.81 -7.62 12.64
CA GLU A 454 25.61 -6.96 13.69
C GLU A 454 25.69 -5.43 13.45
N GLY A 455 26.03 -4.99 12.24
CA GLY A 455 26.12 -3.57 11.90
C GLY A 455 24.77 -2.84 11.97
N LEU A 456 23.67 -3.53 11.62
CA LEU A 456 22.32 -2.99 11.77
C LEU A 456 21.95 -2.80 13.24
N LEU A 457 22.20 -3.80 14.08
CA LEU A 457 21.92 -3.74 15.51
C LEU A 457 22.79 -2.69 16.22
N GLN A 458 24.07 -2.55 15.86
CA GLN A 458 24.93 -1.46 16.35
C GLN A 458 24.30 -0.09 16.07
N THR A 459 23.69 0.09 14.90
CA THR A 459 23.00 1.34 14.57
C THR A 459 21.67 1.52 15.32
N ILE A 460 20.93 0.43 15.54
CA ILE A 460 19.65 0.44 16.26
C ILE A 460 19.86 0.78 17.73
N TYR A 461 20.91 0.27 18.37
CA TYR A 461 21.14 0.47 19.80
C TYR A 461 22.17 1.55 20.13
N ASP A 462 23.03 1.91 19.17
CA ASP A 462 24.19 2.82 19.32
C ASP A 462 25.28 2.42 20.36
N PRO A 463 25.62 1.13 20.59
CA PRO A 463 26.82 0.77 21.34
C PRO A 463 28.01 0.53 20.40
N GLU A 464 29.24 0.75 20.90
CA GLU A 464 30.45 0.32 20.19
C GLU A 464 30.51 -1.22 20.05
N VAL A 465 30.10 -1.95 21.09
CA VAL A 465 30.04 -3.42 21.14
C VAL A 465 28.66 -3.86 21.62
N LEU A 466 27.99 -4.71 20.86
CA LEU A 466 26.69 -5.26 21.28
C LEU A 466 26.89 -6.25 22.43
N SER A 467 25.98 -6.21 23.42
CA SER A 467 25.89 -7.22 24.46
C SER A 467 25.19 -8.49 23.95
N ASP A 468 25.43 -9.61 24.61
CA ASP A 468 24.75 -10.87 24.27
C ASP A 468 23.24 -10.80 24.53
N ASP A 469 22.81 -10.00 25.50
CA ASP A 469 21.38 -9.72 25.73
C ASP A 469 20.70 -9.05 24.53
N ILE A 470 21.43 -8.18 23.82
CA ILE A 470 20.91 -7.58 22.58
C ILE A 470 20.91 -8.64 21.48
N ARG A 471 22.00 -9.38 21.28
CA ARG A 471 22.08 -10.39 20.20
C ARG A 471 21.02 -11.49 20.30
N ASN A 472 20.66 -11.86 21.53
CA ASN A 472 19.69 -12.92 21.82
C ASN A 472 18.27 -12.40 22.05
N ALA A 473 18.02 -11.09 21.90
CA ALA A 473 16.68 -10.55 22.05
C ALA A 473 15.75 -10.99 20.91
N GLU A 474 14.46 -11.08 21.21
CA GLU A 474 13.42 -11.28 20.20
C GLU A 474 13.42 -10.16 19.17
N LEU A 475 13.10 -10.50 17.91
CA LEU A 475 13.14 -9.58 16.78
C LEU A 475 12.16 -8.40 16.99
N SER A 476 11.01 -8.63 17.63
CA SER A 476 10.07 -7.57 18.03
C SER A 476 10.70 -6.47 18.88
N LYS A 477 11.66 -6.80 19.76
CA LYS A 477 12.37 -5.81 20.59
C LYS A 477 13.25 -4.89 19.75
N HIS A 478 13.93 -5.45 18.74
CA HIS A 478 14.72 -4.66 17.79
C HIS A 478 13.86 -3.71 16.98
N ILE A 479 12.72 -4.21 16.49
CA ILE A 479 11.78 -3.44 15.68
C ILE A 479 11.18 -2.28 16.49
N ALA A 480 10.77 -2.53 17.74
CA ALA A 480 10.20 -1.49 18.59
C ALA A 480 11.15 -0.29 18.74
N ILE A 481 12.43 -0.55 18.99
CA ILE A 481 13.46 0.51 19.12
C ILE A 481 13.76 1.16 17.77
N ALA A 482 13.85 0.36 16.70
CA ALA A 482 14.19 0.87 15.37
C ALA A 482 13.07 1.72 14.75
N THR A 483 11.80 1.49 15.13
CA THR A 483 10.63 2.22 14.61
C THR A 483 10.68 3.71 14.90
N GLU A 484 11.24 4.09 16.07
CA GLU A 484 11.38 5.48 16.50
C GLU A 484 12.61 6.18 15.93
N LYS A 485 13.51 5.42 15.27
CA LYS A 485 14.76 5.94 14.73
C LYS A 485 14.65 6.30 13.25
N ASN A 486 15.25 7.42 12.89
CA ASN A 486 15.40 7.85 11.50
C ASN A 486 16.75 7.43 10.94
N LYS A 487 16.85 7.24 9.62
CA LYS A 487 18.11 6.98 8.91
C LYS A 487 18.91 5.78 9.46
N VAL A 488 18.25 4.73 9.98
CA VAL A 488 18.93 3.53 10.51
C VAL A 488 19.69 2.79 9.40
N VAL A 489 19.01 2.41 8.33
CA VAL A 489 19.61 1.67 7.20
C VAL A 489 20.76 2.42 6.52
N PRO A 490 20.65 3.72 6.17
CA PRO A 490 21.76 4.41 5.50
C PRO A 490 22.95 4.63 6.45
N THR A 491 22.71 4.81 7.76
CA THR A 491 23.79 4.90 8.76
C THR A 491 24.54 3.57 8.85
N ALA A 492 23.83 2.45 9.02
CA ALA A 492 24.43 1.11 9.05
C ALA A 492 25.23 0.81 7.77
N LEU A 493 24.70 1.24 6.62
CA LEU A 493 25.37 1.07 5.33
C LEU A 493 26.69 1.83 5.26
N LEU A 494 26.72 3.10 5.72
CA LEU A 494 27.95 3.90 5.74
C LEU A 494 28.98 3.34 6.72
N CYS A 495 28.56 2.92 7.92
CA CYS A 495 29.42 2.25 8.89
C CYS A 495 30.11 1.03 8.26
N LEU A 496 29.35 0.18 7.58
CA LEU A 496 29.89 -1.01 6.92
C LEU A 496 30.78 -0.69 5.71
N LEU A 497 30.43 0.33 4.91
CA LEU A 497 31.21 0.69 3.72
C LEU A 497 32.54 1.38 4.04
N ARG A 498 32.60 2.13 5.15
CA ARG A 498 33.76 2.98 5.51
C ARG A 498 34.50 2.51 6.75
N ASN A 499 33.99 1.51 7.45
CA ASN A 499 34.49 1.06 8.75
C ASN A 499 34.62 2.24 9.73
N CYS A 500 33.54 3.01 9.87
CA CYS A 500 33.45 4.22 10.69
C CYS A 500 32.41 4.07 11.81
N SER A 501 32.44 4.92 12.82
CA SER A 501 31.46 4.90 13.91
C SER A 501 30.06 5.33 13.45
N VAL A 502 29.05 5.06 14.26
CA VAL A 502 27.66 5.50 14.02
C VAL A 502 27.58 7.02 13.94
N GLN A 503 28.29 7.71 14.83
CA GLN A 503 28.33 9.18 14.90
C GLN A 503 29.00 9.77 13.65
N GLU A 504 30.10 9.18 13.19
CA GLU A 504 30.77 9.59 11.94
C GLU A 504 29.89 9.38 10.71
N ALA A 505 29.15 8.26 10.66
CA ALA A 505 28.20 7.98 9.59
C ALA A 505 27.01 8.96 9.58
N GLN A 506 26.45 9.29 10.75
CA GLN A 506 25.38 10.27 10.89
C GLN A 506 25.83 11.67 10.48
N LEU A 507 27.02 12.11 10.93
CA LEU A 507 27.59 13.39 10.52
C LEU A 507 27.75 13.49 9.00
N ARG A 508 28.20 12.41 8.34
CA ARG A 508 28.28 12.35 6.88
C ARG A 508 26.90 12.49 6.22
N LEU A 509 25.87 11.83 6.75
CA LEU A 509 24.50 11.95 6.23
C LEU A 509 23.95 13.37 6.38
N ASP A 510 24.22 14.04 7.49
CA ASP A 510 23.69 15.37 7.77
C ASP A 510 24.39 16.48 6.97
N THR A 511 25.68 16.30 6.67
CA THR A 511 26.47 17.21 5.82
C THR A 511 26.27 16.97 4.32
N SER A 512 25.66 15.84 3.92
CA SER A 512 25.45 15.50 2.51
C SER A 512 24.16 16.11 1.95
N PRO A 513 24.11 16.46 0.66
CA PRO A 513 22.91 17.05 0.04
C PRO A 513 21.72 16.08 -0.01
N SER A 514 21.99 14.77 0.02
CA SER A 514 20.97 13.72 0.15
C SER A 514 21.58 12.42 0.67
N ILE A 515 20.74 11.51 1.13
CA ILE A 515 21.14 10.16 1.56
C ILE A 515 21.82 9.42 0.41
N ARG A 516 21.25 9.48 -0.80
CA ARG A 516 21.86 8.87 -2.00
C ARG A 516 23.28 9.40 -2.22
N ALA A 517 23.49 10.72 -2.17
CA ALA A 517 24.82 11.31 -2.39
C ALA A 517 25.85 10.86 -1.34
N ALA A 518 25.44 10.75 -0.07
CA ALA A 518 26.30 10.25 1.01
C ALA A 518 26.77 8.81 0.74
N ILE A 519 25.86 7.95 0.28
CA ILE A 519 26.16 6.54 0.02
C ILE A 519 26.99 6.39 -1.27
N GLU A 520 26.63 7.08 -2.36
CA GLU A 520 27.35 7.00 -3.65
C GLU A 520 28.80 7.45 -3.52
N SER A 521 29.06 8.54 -2.78
CA SER A 521 30.43 8.99 -2.50
C SER A 521 31.25 7.95 -1.73
N SER A 522 30.60 7.18 -0.84
CA SER A 522 31.25 6.12 -0.06
C SER A 522 31.47 4.84 -0.87
N LEU A 523 30.58 4.50 -1.80
CA LEU A 523 30.71 3.34 -2.69
C LEU A 523 31.84 3.49 -3.70
N ASN A 524 32.11 4.72 -4.15
CA ASN A 524 33.08 5.04 -5.19
C ASN A 524 34.47 5.43 -4.68
N ALA A 525 34.67 5.46 -3.36
CA ALA A 525 35.93 5.90 -2.79
C ALA A 525 37.07 4.88 -3.03
N PRO A 526 38.30 5.35 -3.35
CA PRO A 526 39.46 4.49 -3.54
C PRO A 526 39.81 3.77 -2.23
N GLY A 527 39.90 2.43 -2.29
CA GLY A 527 40.14 1.57 -1.11
C GLY A 527 39.36 0.25 -1.11
N ARG A 528 38.36 0.08 -1.99
CA ARG A 528 37.71 -1.22 -2.21
C ARG A 528 38.68 -2.17 -2.90
N LYS A 529 39.26 -3.12 -2.16
CA LYS A 529 39.71 -4.38 -2.77
C LYS A 529 38.47 -4.99 -3.43
N ARG A 530 38.38 -4.94 -4.76
CA ARG A 530 37.46 -5.82 -5.49
C ARG A 530 37.87 -7.22 -5.08
N GLY A 531 37.05 -7.88 -4.25
CA GLY A 531 37.21 -9.29 -3.95
C GLY A 531 37.30 -10.04 -5.27
N ALA A 532 38.45 -10.66 -5.49
CA ALA A 532 38.64 -11.57 -6.59
C ALA A 532 37.85 -12.84 -6.27
N ASP A 533 36.63 -12.94 -6.81
CA ASP A 533 36.02 -14.23 -7.15
C ASP A 533 35.97 -14.31 -8.67
N LYS A 534 37.13 -14.63 -9.24
CA LYS A 534 37.29 -15.21 -10.58
C LYS A 534 38.01 -16.55 -10.41
N SER A 535 37.28 -17.56 -9.96
CA SER A 535 37.54 -19.01 -10.07
C SER A 535 36.45 -19.67 -9.20
N ASP A 536 35.37 -20.24 -9.73
CA ASP A 536 35.41 -21.49 -10.49
C ASP A 536 34.37 -21.48 -11.61
N SER A 537 34.87 -21.52 -12.83
CA SER A 537 34.13 -21.97 -14.01
C SER A 537 34.97 -23.00 -14.74
N THR A 538 35.12 -24.18 -14.13
CA THR A 538 35.60 -25.38 -14.83
C THR A 538 34.86 -26.62 -14.34
N GLY A 539 34.08 -27.19 -15.25
CA GLY A 539 33.82 -28.63 -15.28
C GLY A 539 32.46 -29.10 -14.77
N ARG A 540 31.48 -29.17 -15.69
CA ARG A 540 30.73 -30.41 -15.97
C ARG A 540 29.85 -30.23 -17.21
N SER A 541 30.41 -30.65 -18.33
CA SER A 541 29.67 -31.18 -19.46
C SER A 541 29.61 -32.71 -19.31
N MET A 542 28.42 -33.23 -19.07
CA MET A 542 27.82 -34.45 -19.65
C MET A 542 26.45 -34.67 -19.01
#